data_AF-A0A374UP98-F1
#
_entry.id   AF-A0A374UP98-F1
#
_cell.length_a   1.000
_cell.length_b   1.000
_cell.length_c   1.000
_cell.angle_alpha   90.00
_cell.angle_beta   90.00
_cell.angle_gamma   90.00
#
_symmetry.space_group_name_H-M   'P 1'
#
loop_
_entity.id
_entity.type
_entity.pdbx_description
1 polymer ?
#
loop_
_entity_poly.entity_id
_entity_poly.type
_entity_poly.pdbx_seq_one_letter_code
_entity_poly.pdbx_strand_id
1 'polypeptide(L)' 'MSKEQPNKQHKPKTKIIFCTAYSDYALDAYNVNAVGYLLKPITEKQIREKLKQLDEVLSAPVFVSQNKSFFVNSWG' A
#
# COMPACT_ATOMS: atom_id res chain seq x y z
N MET A 1 -31.26 -2.89 20.22
CA MET A 1 -30.46 -1.77 19.70
C MET A 1 -29.04 -2.28 19.45
N SER A 2 -28.81 -2.87 18.28
CA SER A 2 -27.52 -3.47 17.93
C SER A 2 -26.54 -2.36 17.55
N LYS A 3 -25.41 -2.28 18.25
CA LYS A 3 -24.35 -1.32 17.94
C LYS A 3 -23.65 -1.77 16.65
N GLU A 4 -23.99 -1.16 15.51
CA GLU A 4 -23.21 -1.28 14.29
C GLU A 4 -21.86 -0.57 14.50
N GLN A 5 -20.78 -1.33 14.53
CA GLN A 5 -19.43 -0.77 14.53
C GLN A 5 -19.06 -0.35 13.10
N PRO A 6 -18.54 0.87 12.88
CA PRO A 6 -18.24 1.35 11.54
C PRO A 6 -17.15 0.49 10.90
N ASN A 7 -17.38 0.10 9.64
CA ASN A 7 -16.53 -0.72 8.78
C ASN A 7 -15.03 -0.57 9.09
N LYS A 8 -14.47 -1.55 9.79
CA LYS A 8 -13.03 -1.66 10.05
C LYS A 8 -12.37 -2.01 8.73
N GLN A 9 -11.92 -1.00 7.97
CA GLN A 9 -11.18 -1.22 6.72
C GLN A 9 -9.96 -2.10 7.02
N HIS A 10 -10.03 -3.37 6.63
CA HIS A 10 -8.91 -4.30 6.72
C HIS A 10 -7.85 -3.85 5.74
N LYS A 11 -6.88 -3.07 6.21
CA LYS A 11 -5.63 -2.84 5.47
C LYS A 11 -4.74 -4.06 5.73
N PRO A 12 -4.59 -5.00 4.78
CA PRO A 12 -3.72 -6.14 4.98
C PRO A 12 -2.30 -5.63 5.25
N LYS A 13 -1.68 -6.15 6.32
CA LYS A 13 -0.28 -5.84 6.65
C LYS A 13 0.70 -6.46 5.65
N THR A 14 0.24 -7.47 4.90
CA THR A 14 1.01 -8.17 3.88
C THR A 14 1.19 -7.30 2.64
N LYS A 15 2.43 -7.24 2.14
CA LYS A 15 2.79 -6.56 0.90
C LYS A 15 2.88 -7.59 -0.23
N ILE A 16 2.35 -7.23 -1.40
CA ILE A 16 2.28 -8.14 -2.56
C ILE A 16 3.04 -7.52 -3.73
N ILE A 17 3.92 -8.31 -4.35
CA ILE A 17 4.58 -8.01 -5.63
C ILE A 17 4.10 -9.04 -6.64
N PHE A 18 3.50 -8.59 -7.74
CA PHE A 18 3.04 -9.48 -8.80
C PHE A 18 4.16 -9.77 -9.80
N CYS A 19 4.12 -10.97 -10.38
CA CYS A 19 5.00 -11.37 -11.47
C CYS A 19 4.17 -11.95 -12.61
N THR A 20 4.36 -11.48 -13.84
CA THR A 20 3.70 -12.05 -15.03
C THR A 20 4.55 -11.95 -16.29
N ALA A 21 4.22 -12.67 -17.35
CA ALA A 21 4.81 -12.47 -18.69
C ALA A 21 4.00 -11.51 -19.58
N TYR A 22 2.83 -11.04 -19.12
CA TYR A 22 1.92 -10.19 -19.88
C TYR A 22 2.00 -8.73 -19.40
N SER A 23 2.46 -7.81 -20.25
CA SER A 23 2.60 -6.39 -19.93
C SER A 23 1.29 -5.72 -19.51
N ASP A 24 0.17 -6.15 -20.10
CA ASP A 24 -1.09 -5.41 -20.02
C ASP A 24 -1.72 -5.47 -18.62
N TYR A 25 -1.47 -6.57 -17.88
CA TYR A 25 -1.93 -6.73 -16.50
C TYR A 25 -1.08 -5.99 -15.47
N ALA A 26 0.02 -5.34 -15.88
CA ALA A 26 0.83 -4.52 -14.98
C ALA A 26 0.05 -3.28 -14.52
N LEU A 27 -0.78 -2.74 -15.39
CA LEU A 27 -1.58 -1.56 -15.12
C LEU A 27 -2.73 -1.88 -14.15
N ASP A 28 -3.39 -3.02 -14.34
CA ASP A 28 -4.47 -3.49 -13.46
C ASP A 28 -3.98 -3.77 -12.04
N ALA A 29 -2.74 -4.24 -11.90
CA ALA A 29 -2.13 -4.50 -10.60
C ALA A 29 -1.91 -3.24 -9.74
N TYR A 30 -1.94 -2.05 -10.35
CA TYR A 30 -1.93 -0.80 -9.59
C TYR A 30 -3.20 -0.64 -8.75
N ASN A 31 -4.35 -1.12 -9.23
CA ASN A 31 -5.64 -0.97 -8.55
C ASN A 31 -5.79 -1.84 -7.30
N VAL A 32 -4.96 -2.88 -7.15
CA VAL A 32 -5.05 -3.84 -6.03
C VAL A 32 -4.15 -3.49 -4.84
N ASN A 33 -3.63 -2.25 -4.77
CA ASN A 33 -2.74 -1.80 -3.70
C ASN A 33 -1.48 -2.69 -3.55
N ALA A 34 -1.01 -3.25 -4.67
CA ALA A 34 0.26 -3.96 -4.74
C ALA A 34 1.42 -2.99 -4.50
N VAL A 35 2.49 -3.47 -3.87
CA VAL A 35 3.71 -2.67 -3.69
C VAL A 35 4.64 -2.72 -4.90
N GLY A 36 4.40 -3.64 -5.84
CA GLY A 36 5.22 -3.73 -7.04
C GLY A 36 4.73 -4.75 -8.07
N TYR A 37 5.39 -4.70 -9.22
CA TYR A 37 5.15 -5.55 -10.37
C TYR A 37 6.47 -5.91 -11.05
N LEU A 38 6.61 -7.15 -11.50
CA LEU A 38 7.78 -7.65 -12.23
C LEU A 38 7.32 -8.39 -13.49
N LEU A 39 7.86 -7.99 -14.64
CA LEU A 39 7.61 -8.69 -15.90
C LEU A 39 8.64 -9.80 -16.13
N LYS A 40 8.18 -10.95 -16.58
CA LYS A 40 9.02 -12.05 -17.04
C LYS A 40 9.60 -11.69 -18.42
N PRO A 41 10.83 -12.11 -18.70
CA PRO A 41 11.73 -12.85 -17.81
C PRO A 41 12.30 -11.96 -16.70
N ILE A 42 12.28 -12.47 -15.46
CA ILE A 42 12.80 -11.74 -14.30
C ILE A 42 14.24 -12.13 -14.06
N THR A 43 15.06 -11.13 -13.79
CA THR A 43 16.45 -11.30 -13.35
C THR A 43 16.58 -11.17 -11.84
N GLU A 44 17.59 -11.83 -11.27
CA GLU A 44 17.90 -11.73 -9.84
C GLU A 44 18.11 -10.28 -9.39
N LYS A 45 18.75 -9.45 -10.22
CA LYS A 45 18.98 -8.03 -9.98
C LYS A 45 17.66 -7.28 -9.75
N GLN A 46 16.66 -7.51 -10.60
CA GLN A 46 15.34 -6.87 -10.47
C GLN A 46 14.63 -7.26 -9.17
N ILE A 47 14.77 -8.51 -8.74
CA ILE A 47 14.21 -8.97 -7.46
C ILE A 47 14.89 -8.26 -6.29
N ARG A 48 16.23 -8.23 -6.28
CA ARG A 48 17.02 -7.58 -5.22
C ARG A 48 16.69 -6.09 -5.11
N GLU A 49 16.58 -5.39 -6.24
CA GLU A 49 16.19 -3.98 -6.28
C GLU A 49 14.78 -3.76 -5.70
N LYS A 50 13.82 -4.63 -6.03
CA LYS A 50 12.45 -4.52 -5.50
C LYS A 50 12.35 -4.83 -4.02
N LEU A 51 13.09 -5.81 -3.53
CA LEU A 51 13.16 -6.11 -2.09
C LEU A 51 13.78 -4.96 -1.31
N LYS A 52 14.86 -4.35 -1.82
CA LYS A 52 15.47 -3.17 -1.20
C LYS A 52 14.50 -2.00 -1.10
N GLN A 53 13.77 -1.70 -2.18
CA GLN A 53 12.72 -0.67 -2.17
C GLN A 53 11.63 -0.98 -1.14
N LEU A 54 11.26 -2.26 -0.99
CA LEU A 54 10.27 -2.69 -0.02
C LEU A 54 10.77 -2.51 1.42
N ASP A 55 12.02 -2.86 1.70
CA ASP A 55 12.65 -2.67 3.01
C ASP A 55 12.69 -1.18 3.40
N GLU A 56 13.01 -0.29 2.46
CA GLU A 56 12.96 1.17 2.67
C GLU A 56 11.53 1.63 3.01
N VAL A 57 10.51 1.14 2.30
CA VAL A 57 9.09 1.47 2.57
C VAL A 57 8.61 0.92 3.92
N LEU A 58 9.12 -0.23 4.34
CA LEU A 58 8.75 -0.85 5.63
C LEU A 58 9.49 -0.23 6.81
N SER A 59 10.72 0.26 6.60
CA SER A 59 11.54 0.90 7.63
C SER A 59 11.27 2.40 7.79
N ALA A 60 10.72 3.05 6.75
CA ALA A 60 10.30 4.43 6.85
C ALA A 60 9.20 4.57 7.92
N PRO A 61 9.32 5.52 8.87
CA PRO A 61 8.24 5.79 9.80
C PRO A 61 7.00 6.19 9.01
N VAL A 62 5.92 5.43 9.17
CA VAL A 62 4.61 5.79 8.62
C VAL A 62 4.24 7.13 9.22
N PHE A 63 4.32 8.20 8.42
CA PHE A 63 3.75 9.49 8.80
C PHE A 63 2.24 9.32 8.85
N VAL A 64 1.72 9.07 10.06
CA VAL A 64 0.29 9.21 10.34
C VAL A 64 -0.02 10.69 10.17
N SER A 65 -0.71 11.03 9.08
CA SER A 65 -1.34 12.35 8.94
C SER A 65 -2.29 12.53 10.12
N GLN A 66 -1.90 13.35 11.10
CA GLN A 66 -2.82 13.81 12.14
C GLN A 66 -3.87 14.65 11.42
N ASN A 67 -5.04 14.07 11.18
CA ASN A 67 -6.22 14.83 10.84
C ASN A 67 -6.60 15.63 12.09
N LYS A 68 -5.98 16.80 12.25
CA LYS A 68 -6.31 17.72 13.33
C LYS A 68 -7.68 18.29 12.99
N SER A 69 -8.68 17.66 13.61
CA SER A 69 -10.06 18.12 13.70
C SER A 69 -10.09 19.65 13.75
N PHE A 70 -10.52 20.26 12.65
CA PHE A 70 -10.64 21.71 12.47
C PHE A 70 -11.97 22.23 13.02
N PHE A 71 -12.42 21.68 14.15
CA PHE A 71 -13.54 22.24 14.91
C PHE A 71 -13.08 22.47 16.35
N VAL A 72 -12.14 23.42 16.49
CA VAL A 72 -12.01 24.18 17.72
C VAL A 72 -13.17 25.16 17.71
N ASN A 73 -14.07 24.99 18.67
CA ASN A 73 -15.06 26.00 19.03
C ASN A 73 -14.33 27.32 19.26
N SER A 74 -14.60 28.32 18.42
CA SER A 74 -14.23 29.70 18.70
C SER A 74 -15.45 30.59 18.52
N TRP A 75 -16.19 30.72 19.62
CA TRP A 75 -16.89 31.92 20.09
C TRP A 75 -17.73 32.72 19.09
N GLY A 76 -19.05 32.55 19.24
CA GLY A 76 -20.02 33.62 19.36
C GLY A 76 -20.88 33.33 20.58
#